data_AF-A0A444ZHR6-F1
#
_entry.id   AF-A0A444ZHR6-F1
#
_cell.length_a   1.000
_cell.length_b   1.000
_cell.length_c   1.000
_cell.angle_alpha   90.00
_cell.angle_beta   90.00
_cell.angle_gamma   90.00
#
_symmetry.space_group_name_H-M   'P 1'
#
loop_
_entity.id
_entity.type
_entity.pdbx_description
1 polymer ?
#
loop_
_entity_poly.entity_id
_entity_poly.type
_entity_poly.pdbx_seq_one_letter_code
_entity_poly.pdbx_strand_id
1 'polypeptide(L)'
;MPKSQLQCYGEEVYCGGCDMLSRCNIVAWSISTRRPVIFGVAPYNPILGETHHVSTPNLNVLLEQVSHHPPVTALHATNEKEKIETIWCSYVVPKFNGAAVEGQVHGKRELKLHNHGETYEMNAPYLMIRFLPVPSCDWVGNVHIRCPESAIEAELCYTSHTLFGFRASRKSIKGKIIDSISTKILYEINGNWDSIVTAKDTNNGEVRVIYDAKEVISGLQTPVVKDSECVWGSESAVVWSEVSEAIMNKEWEKATEAKKSVEERQRELSRERITKGETWLPKHFTLSHSKEGGWNCFPIQNWVPPSPIQTL
;
A
#
# COMPACT_ATOMS: atom_id res chain seq x y z
N MET A 1 -7.12 13.42 6.90
CA MET A 1 -6.92 14.38 5.81
C MET A 1 -7.42 13.75 4.52
N PRO A 2 -8.03 14.53 3.63
CA PRO A 2 -8.29 14.08 2.27
C PRO A 2 -6.97 13.73 1.55
N LYS A 3 -6.97 12.68 0.74
CA LYS A 3 -5.78 12.22 0.03
C LYS A 3 -6.13 11.34 -1.17
N SER A 4 -5.22 11.30 -2.13
CA SER A 4 -5.23 10.38 -3.26
C SER A 4 -4.91 8.95 -2.81
N GLN A 5 -5.36 7.96 -3.57
CA GLN A 5 -5.01 6.56 -3.36
C GLN A 5 -3.49 6.35 -3.48
N LEU A 6 -2.77 7.13 -4.29
CA LEU A 6 -1.31 7.06 -4.36
C LEU A 6 -0.65 7.44 -3.03
N GLN A 7 -1.17 8.47 -2.37
CA GLN A 7 -0.71 8.89 -1.04
C GLN A 7 -1.02 7.80 0.00
N CYS A 8 -2.21 7.20 -0.02
CA CYS A 8 -2.54 6.07 0.85
C CYS A 8 -1.55 4.91 0.70
N TYR A 9 -1.20 4.52 -0.53
CA TYR A 9 -0.24 3.45 -0.78
C TYR A 9 1.20 3.82 -0.44
N GLY A 10 1.62 5.06 -0.68
CA GLY A 10 2.93 5.54 -0.26
C GLY A 10 3.10 5.49 1.27
N GLU A 11 2.08 5.94 1.99
CA GLU A 11 2.05 5.87 3.47
C GLU A 11 2.10 4.42 4.01
N GLU A 12 1.76 3.40 3.22
CA GLU A 12 1.97 2.00 3.63
C GLU A 12 3.47 1.65 3.71
N VAL A 13 4.34 2.38 2.98
CA VAL A 13 5.75 2.04 2.81
C VAL A 13 6.67 2.95 3.62
N TYR A 14 6.50 4.27 3.55
CA TYR A 14 7.44 5.22 4.17
C TYR A 14 7.04 5.66 5.58
N CYS A 15 5.77 5.50 5.93
CA CYS A 15 5.24 5.94 7.20
C CYS A 15 5.42 4.79 8.19
N GLY A 16 6.56 4.72 8.88
CA GLY A 16 6.80 3.73 9.93
C GLY A 16 7.90 4.20 10.87
N GLY A 17 7.60 4.31 12.17
CA GLY A 17 8.56 4.78 13.17
C GLY A 17 9.71 3.83 13.49
N CYS A 18 9.74 2.63 12.89
CA CYS A 18 10.74 1.61 13.16
C CYS A 18 11.34 1.07 11.86
N ASP A 19 12.66 1.04 11.80
CA ASP A 19 13.40 0.41 10.71
C ASP A 19 13.36 -1.13 10.82
N MET A 20 12.21 -1.69 10.41
CA MET A 20 11.96 -3.14 10.46
C MET A 20 12.71 -3.90 9.38
N LEU A 21 12.98 -3.24 8.24
CA LEU A 21 13.63 -3.87 7.09
C LEU A 21 15.12 -4.06 7.31
N SER A 22 15.82 -3.09 7.89
CA SER A 22 17.24 -3.28 8.27
C SER A 22 17.43 -4.32 9.38
N ARG A 23 16.36 -4.70 10.10
CA ARG A 23 16.36 -5.80 11.08
C ARG A 23 15.88 -7.13 10.47
N CYS A 24 15.66 -7.18 9.16
CA CYS A 24 15.13 -8.34 8.42
C CYS A 24 13.81 -8.90 8.97
N ASN A 25 12.97 -8.06 9.60
CA ASN A 25 11.70 -8.51 10.17
C ASN A 25 10.55 -8.34 9.15
N ILE A 26 10.59 -9.15 8.08
CA ILE A 26 9.72 -9.00 6.90
C ILE A 26 8.23 -9.20 7.23
N VAL A 27 7.91 -10.11 8.14
CA VAL A 27 6.52 -10.32 8.59
C VAL A 27 6.00 -9.08 9.31
N ALA A 28 6.78 -8.51 10.24
CA ALA A 28 6.39 -7.29 10.94
C ALA A 28 6.25 -6.10 9.99
N TRP A 29 7.18 -5.96 9.04
CA TRP A 29 7.08 -4.94 8.00
C TRP A 29 5.81 -5.11 7.15
N SER A 30 5.52 -6.33 6.69
CA SER A 30 4.29 -6.61 5.92
C SER A 30 3.03 -6.25 6.71
N ILE A 31 2.99 -6.55 8.01
CA ILE A 31 1.88 -6.16 8.89
C ILE A 31 1.79 -4.64 9.03
N SER A 32 2.92 -3.95 9.16
CA SER A 32 2.96 -2.49 9.35
C SER A 32 2.47 -1.69 8.14
N THR A 33 2.50 -2.30 6.95
CA THR A 33 1.88 -1.72 5.74
C THR A 33 0.35 -1.61 5.83
N ARG A 34 -0.30 -2.20 6.84
CA ARG A 34 -1.76 -2.14 7.02
C ARG A 34 -2.18 -1.03 7.97
N ARG A 35 -3.10 -0.20 7.48
CA ARG A 35 -3.70 0.90 8.24
C ARG A 35 -5.18 0.65 8.50
N PRO A 36 -5.68 1.03 9.69
CA PRO A 36 -7.12 1.10 9.94
C PRO A 36 -7.80 2.02 8.93
N VAL A 37 -8.85 1.53 8.29
CA VAL A 37 -9.64 2.30 7.34
C VAL A 37 -10.90 2.82 8.04
N ILE A 38 -11.21 4.10 7.84
CA ILE A 38 -12.41 4.73 8.41
C ILE A 38 -13.57 4.50 7.45
N PHE A 39 -14.65 3.90 7.93
CA PHE A 39 -15.87 3.72 7.14
C PHE A 39 -16.42 5.07 6.66
N GLY A 40 -16.81 5.14 5.38
CA GLY A 40 -17.33 6.35 4.76
C GLY A 40 -16.26 7.34 4.27
N VAL A 41 -14.97 7.06 4.49
CA VAL A 41 -13.87 7.86 3.96
C VAL A 41 -13.21 7.11 2.80
N ALA A 42 -13.33 7.66 1.60
CA ALA A 42 -12.67 7.14 0.40
C ALA A 42 -11.57 8.09 -0.05
N PRO A 43 -10.40 7.59 -0.49
CA PRO A 43 -9.39 8.41 -1.12
C PRO A 43 -9.86 8.89 -2.50
N TYR A 44 -9.22 9.91 -3.04
CA TYR A 44 -9.40 10.29 -4.44
C TYR A 44 -8.90 9.17 -5.35
N ASN A 45 -9.66 8.87 -6.40
CA ASN A 45 -9.22 7.96 -7.45
C ASN A 45 -8.19 8.69 -8.33
N PRO A 46 -6.93 8.22 -8.40
CA PRO A 46 -5.89 8.97 -9.09
C PRO A 46 -6.19 9.14 -10.59
N ILE A 47 -5.85 10.30 -11.14
CA ILE A 47 -5.91 10.51 -12.58
C ILE A 47 -4.78 9.76 -13.29
N LEU A 48 -4.95 9.46 -14.57
CA LEU A 48 -3.89 8.79 -15.35
C LEU A 48 -2.61 9.66 -15.39
N GLY A 49 -1.49 9.09 -14.99
CA GLY A 49 -0.19 9.79 -14.91
C GLY A 49 -0.01 10.66 -13.67
N GLU A 50 -0.96 10.64 -12.71
CA GLU A 50 -0.74 11.19 -11.38
C GLU A 50 0.44 10.49 -10.69
N THR A 51 1.21 11.23 -9.92
CA THR A 51 2.38 10.74 -9.18
C THR A 51 2.22 10.98 -7.68
N HIS A 52 2.93 10.17 -6.88
CA HIS A 52 3.24 10.50 -5.49
C HIS A 52 4.73 10.27 -5.22
N HIS A 53 5.50 11.33 -4.97
CA HIS A 53 6.96 11.23 -4.76
C HIS A 53 7.36 11.80 -3.40
N VAL A 54 7.91 10.98 -2.50
CA VAL A 54 8.28 11.36 -1.13
C VAL A 54 9.62 10.76 -0.72
N SER A 55 10.41 11.52 0.03
CA SER A 55 11.62 11.04 0.69
C SER A 55 11.47 11.02 2.20
N THR A 56 11.97 9.97 2.83
CA THR A 56 12.32 9.96 4.25
C THR A 56 13.84 10.01 4.38
N PRO A 57 14.40 10.15 5.59
CA PRO A 57 15.85 10.09 5.78
C PRO A 57 16.52 8.84 5.19
N ASN A 58 15.81 7.73 5.05
CA ASN A 58 16.36 6.44 4.60
C ASN A 58 15.70 5.88 3.35
N LEU A 59 14.59 6.44 2.87
CA LEU A 59 13.80 5.82 1.80
C LEU A 59 13.24 6.86 0.82
N ASN A 60 13.47 6.67 -0.46
CA ASN A 60 12.81 7.41 -1.53
C ASN A 60 11.68 6.56 -2.10
N VAL A 61 10.47 7.12 -2.22
CA VAL A 61 9.26 6.43 -2.68
C VAL A 61 8.62 7.19 -3.82
N LEU A 62 8.33 6.49 -4.91
CA LEU A 62 7.66 7.01 -6.09
C LEU A 62 6.51 6.11 -6.49
N LEU A 63 5.32 6.69 -6.64
CA LEU A 63 4.16 6.05 -7.22
C LEU A 63 3.71 6.76 -8.49
N GLU A 64 3.14 6.00 -9.41
CA GLU A 64 2.47 6.52 -10.61
C GLU A 64 1.18 5.75 -10.87
N GLN A 65 0.12 6.46 -11.25
CA GLN A 65 -1.09 5.85 -11.80
C GLN A 65 -0.86 5.49 -13.28
N VAL A 66 -0.44 4.25 -13.52
CA VAL A 66 0.01 3.79 -14.85
C VAL A 66 -1.14 3.39 -15.79
N SER A 67 -2.33 3.11 -15.24
CA SER A 67 -3.56 2.87 -16.01
C SER A 67 -4.79 3.37 -15.24
N HIS A 68 -5.86 3.75 -15.95
CA HIS A 68 -7.12 4.22 -15.35
C HIS A 68 -8.33 3.31 -15.65
N HIS A 69 -8.30 2.58 -16.76
CA HIS A 69 -9.35 1.62 -17.14
C HIS A 69 -8.74 0.28 -17.59
N PRO A 70 -8.51 -0.67 -16.67
CA PRO A 70 -8.75 -0.59 -15.21
C PRO A 70 -7.72 0.30 -14.49
N PRO A 71 -8.01 0.78 -13.25
CA PRO A 71 -7.05 1.51 -12.43
C PRO A 71 -5.89 0.61 -12.00
N VAL A 72 -4.66 0.99 -12.35
CA VAL A 72 -3.43 0.29 -11.96
C VAL A 72 -2.44 1.31 -11.44
N THR A 73 -1.88 1.03 -10.26
CA THR A 73 -0.85 1.85 -9.61
C THR A 73 0.46 1.08 -9.59
N ALA A 74 1.54 1.75 -9.97
CA ALA A 74 2.90 1.26 -9.78
C ALA A 74 3.57 2.00 -8.62
N LEU A 75 4.40 1.30 -7.85
CA LEU A 75 5.22 1.84 -6.76
C LEU A 75 6.65 1.33 -6.92
N HIS A 76 7.61 2.24 -6.76
CA HIS A 76 9.02 1.95 -6.60
C HIS A 76 9.50 2.66 -5.33
N ALA A 77 10.17 1.94 -4.44
CA ALA A 77 10.83 2.55 -3.29
C ALA A 77 12.24 1.99 -3.11
N THR A 78 13.21 2.86 -2.83
CA THR A 78 14.62 2.48 -2.67
C THR A 78 15.26 3.12 -1.47
N ASN A 79 16.00 2.31 -0.71
CA ASN A 79 16.98 2.75 0.28
C ASN A 79 18.37 2.37 -0.27
N GLU A 80 19.09 3.35 -0.80
CA GLU A 80 20.40 3.12 -1.44
C GLU A 80 21.45 2.63 -0.44
N LYS A 81 21.41 3.13 0.80
CA LYS A 81 22.41 2.82 1.83
C LYS A 81 22.29 1.36 2.28
N GLU A 82 21.09 0.92 2.61
CA GLU A 82 20.81 -0.45 3.08
C GLU A 82 20.54 -1.42 1.90
N LYS A 83 20.59 -0.90 0.66
CA LYS A 83 20.31 -1.62 -0.59
C LYS A 83 19.00 -2.39 -0.53
N ILE A 84 17.93 -1.69 -0.18
CA ILE A 84 16.57 -2.22 -0.15
C ILE A 84 15.80 -1.64 -1.33
N GLU A 85 15.05 -2.47 -2.01
CA GLU A 85 14.20 -2.07 -3.14
C GLU A 85 12.82 -2.71 -3.00
N THR A 86 11.76 -1.93 -3.23
CA THR A 86 10.38 -2.39 -3.19
C THR A 86 9.71 -2.03 -4.50
N ILE A 87 9.10 -3.00 -5.17
CA ILE A 87 8.37 -2.81 -6.43
C ILE A 87 6.97 -3.38 -6.29
N TRP A 88 5.95 -2.54 -6.40
CA TRP A 88 4.55 -2.98 -6.44
C TRP A 88 3.89 -2.58 -7.76
N CYS A 89 3.07 -3.47 -8.29
CA CYS A 89 2.13 -3.19 -9.36
C CYS A 89 0.77 -3.69 -8.86
N SER A 90 -0.16 -2.81 -8.54
CA SER A 90 -1.40 -3.17 -7.85
C SER A 90 -2.64 -2.58 -8.53
N TYR A 91 -3.71 -3.37 -8.56
CA TYR A 91 -5.03 -2.96 -9.02
C TYR A 91 -6.11 -3.57 -8.13
N VAL A 92 -7.24 -2.88 -7.98
CA VAL A 92 -8.33 -3.32 -7.10
C VAL A 92 -9.54 -3.71 -7.93
N VAL A 93 -10.06 -4.92 -7.68
CA VAL A 93 -11.29 -5.42 -8.29
C VAL A 93 -12.38 -5.44 -7.22
N PRO A 94 -13.38 -4.54 -7.28
CA PRO A 94 -14.48 -4.54 -6.32
C PRO A 94 -15.47 -5.67 -6.65
N LYS A 95 -15.89 -6.42 -5.64
CA LYS A 95 -16.95 -7.42 -5.71
C LYS A 95 -18.05 -7.09 -4.71
N PHE A 96 -19.23 -6.75 -5.22
CA PHE A 96 -20.40 -6.46 -4.40
C PHE A 96 -21.19 -7.75 -4.14
N ASN A 97 -21.56 -7.99 -2.88
CA ASN A 97 -22.33 -9.16 -2.46
C ASN A 97 -23.65 -8.79 -1.75
N GLY A 98 -24.15 -7.57 -1.97
CA GLY A 98 -25.37 -7.06 -1.34
C GLY A 98 -25.09 -6.31 -0.05
N ALA A 99 -24.71 -7.04 1.01
CA ALA A 99 -24.48 -6.45 2.33
C ALA A 99 -23.05 -5.89 2.52
N ALA A 100 -22.14 -6.20 1.61
CA ALA A 100 -20.75 -5.78 1.66
C ALA A 100 -20.11 -5.61 0.26
N VAL A 101 -18.97 -4.93 0.24
CA VAL A 101 -18.04 -4.84 -0.90
C VAL A 101 -16.71 -5.43 -0.49
N GLU A 102 -16.20 -6.34 -1.32
CA GLU A 102 -14.85 -6.87 -1.24
C GLU A 102 -13.96 -6.14 -2.26
N GLY A 103 -13.03 -5.32 -1.81
CA GLY A 103 -11.98 -4.74 -2.64
C GLY A 103 -10.81 -5.70 -2.73
N GLN A 104 -10.82 -6.59 -3.73
CA GLN A 104 -9.74 -7.55 -3.93
C GLN A 104 -8.52 -6.84 -4.52
N VAL A 105 -7.41 -6.87 -3.79
CA VAL A 105 -6.14 -6.29 -4.24
C VAL A 105 -5.37 -7.35 -5.02
N HIS A 106 -5.14 -7.07 -6.29
CA HIS A 106 -4.40 -7.92 -7.21
C HIS A 106 -3.08 -7.27 -7.62
N GLY A 107 -2.18 -8.10 -8.16
CA GLY A 107 -0.90 -7.68 -8.70
C GLY A 107 0.29 -8.13 -7.85
N LYS A 108 1.50 -7.77 -8.29
CA LYS A 108 2.76 -8.25 -7.70
C LYS A 108 3.29 -7.24 -6.67
N ARG A 109 3.77 -7.75 -5.53
CA ARG A 109 4.56 -6.97 -4.55
C ARG A 109 5.87 -7.70 -4.27
N GLU A 110 6.96 -7.03 -4.56
CA GLU A 110 8.31 -7.52 -4.29
C GLU A 110 9.02 -6.62 -3.31
N LEU A 111 9.78 -7.23 -2.40
CA LEU A 111 10.77 -6.59 -1.56
C LEU A 111 12.10 -7.31 -1.76
N LYS A 112 13.12 -6.58 -2.22
CA LYS A 112 14.46 -7.10 -2.45
C LYS A 112 15.40 -6.57 -1.38
N LEU A 113 16.09 -7.49 -0.71
CA LEU A 113 17.17 -7.18 0.22
C LEU A 113 18.49 -7.54 -0.47
N HIS A 114 19.05 -6.62 -1.24
CA HIS A 114 20.22 -6.88 -2.08
C HIS A 114 21.45 -7.30 -1.27
N ASN A 115 21.61 -6.79 -0.05
CA ASN A 115 22.69 -7.20 0.85
C ASN A 115 22.60 -8.67 1.31
N HIS A 116 21.41 -9.28 1.25
CA HIS A 116 21.18 -10.68 1.59
C HIS A 116 21.03 -11.57 0.37
N GLY A 117 20.89 -10.99 -0.83
CA GLY A 117 20.56 -11.74 -2.05
C GLY A 117 19.18 -12.37 -1.99
N GLU A 118 18.24 -11.76 -1.26
CA GLU A 118 16.90 -12.30 -1.03
C GLU A 118 15.83 -11.45 -1.72
N THR A 119 14.85 -12.13 -2.33
CA THR A 119 13.64 -11.52 -2.90
C THR A 119 12.41 -12.09 -2.22
N TYR A 120 11.64 -11.21 -1.58
CA TYR A 120 10.39 -11.56 -0.94
C TYR A 120 9.22 -11.18 -1.84
N GLU A 121 8.48 -12.19 -2.29
CA GLU A 121 7.23 -12.03 -3.04
C GLU A 121 6.05 -12.13 -2.09
N MET A 122 5.09 -11.21 -2.22
CA MET A 122 3.90 -11.22 -1.37
C MET A 122 2.64 -10.73 -2.07
N ASN A 123 1.49 -11.25 -1.61
CA ASN A 123 0.18 -10.72 -1.96
C ASN A 123 -0.30 -9.73 -0.87
N ALA A 124 -1.56 -9.29 -0.98
CA ALA A 124 -2.20 -8.40 -0.01
C ALA A 124 -3.53 -9.02 0.50
N PRO A 125 -3.95 -8.69 1.73
CA PRO A 125 -5.31 -8.97 2.16
C PRO A 125 -6.27 -8.08 1.35
N TYR A 126 -7.54 -8.46 1.31
CA TYR A 126 -8.57 -7.67 0.66
C TYR A 126 -9.29 -6.79 1.68
N LEU A 127 -9.81 -5.65 1.20
CA LEU A 127 -10.59 -4.74 2.02
C LEU A 127 -12.05 -5.21 2.02
N MET A 128 -12.59 -5.47 3.21
CA MET A 128 -14.00 -5.79 3.40
C MET A 128 -14.74 -4.58 3.96
N ILE A 129 -15.65 -4.03 3.17
CA ILE A 129 -16.53 -2.92 3.55
C ILE A 129 -17.93 -3.52 3.78
N ARG A 130 -18.38 -3.57 5.03
CA ARG A 130 -19.73 -4.06 5.37
C ARG A 130 -20.66 -2.87 5.60
N PHE A 131 -21.88 -2.96 5.09
CA PHE A 131 -22.92 -1.94 5.29
C PHE A 131 -23.91 -2.34 6.39
N LEU A 132 -24.18 -3.64 6.55
CA LEU A 132 -25.16 -4.18 7.49
C LEU A 132 -24.57 -5.33 8.31
N PRO A 133 -25.02 -5.55 9.56
CA PRO A 133 -25.92 -4.68 10.35
C PRO A 133 -25.20 -3.47 10.96
N VAL A 134 -23.88 -3.57 11.16
CA VAL A 134 -23.03 -2.51 11.68
C VAL A 134 -21.99 -2.18 10.61
N PRO A 135 -21.97 -0.94 10.09
CA PRO A 135 -20.97 -0.54 9.11
C PRO A 135 -19.54 -0.73 9.61
N SER A 136 -18.68 -1.35 8.80
CA SER A 136 -17.26 -1.53 9.14
C SER A 136 -16.39 -1.63 7.89
N CYS A 137 -15.11 -1.29 8.06
CA CYS A 137 -14.06 -1.50 7.05
C CYS A 137 -12.90 -2.24 7.71
N ASP A 138 -12.59 -3.45 7.23
CA ASP A 138 -11.53 -4.28 7.80
C ASP A 138 -10.69 -4.94 6.70
N TRP A 139 -9.39 -5.10 6.97
CA TRP A 139 -8.53 -5.98 6.18
C TRP A 139 -8.79 -7.44 6.58
N VAL A 140 -9.03 -8.28 5.58
CA VAL A 140 -9.33 -9.71 5.76
C VAL A 140 -8.70 -10.55 4.65
N GLY A 141 -8.56 -11.85 4.91
CA GLY A 141 -8.02 -12.80 3.94
C GLY A 141 -6.58 -13.23 4.23
N ASN A 142 -6.04 -14.04 3.34
CA ASN A 142 -4.75 -14.68 3.54
C ASN A 142 -3.64 -13.91 2.82
N VAL A 143 -2.55 -13.67 3.55
CA VAL A 143 -1.31 -13.11 3.02
C VAL A 143 -0.24 -14.19 3.05
N HIS A 144 0.44 -14.37 1.93
CA HIS A 144 1.57 -15.27 1.75
C HIS A 144 2.78 -14.41 1.43
N ILE A 145 3.87 -14.64 2.14
CA ILE A 145 5.17 -14.01 1.91
C ILE A 145 6.14 -15.14 1.65
N ARG A 146 6.87 -15.10 0.54
CA ARG A 146 7.77 -16.17 0.13
C ARG A 146 9.12 -15.60 -0.28
N CYS A 147 10.19 -16.19 0.22
CA CYS A 147 11.54 -15.98 -0.29
C CYS A 147 12.02 -17.27 -0.96
N PRO A 148 12.10 -17.30 -2.31
CA PRO A 148 12.59 -18.48 -3.03
C PRO A 148 14.03 -18.86 -2.68
N GLU A 149 14.88 -17.87 -2.39
CA GLU A 149 16.31 -18.08 -2.15
C GLU A 149 16.59 -18.76 -0.79
N SER A 150 15.86 -18.39 0.26
CA SER A 150 15.98 -19.00 1.59
C SER A 150 14.99 -20.15 1.83
N ALA A 151 14.03 -20.34 0.91
CA ALA A 151 12.90 -21.25 1.05
C ALA A 151 12.07 -21.02 2.34
N ILE A 152 12.08 -19.78 2.86
CA ILE A 152 11.24 -19.37 3.99
C ILE A 152 9.93 -18.80 3.47
N GLU A 153 8.83 -19.26 4.06
CA GLU A 153 7.48 -18.81 3.76
C GLU A 153 6.74 -18.37 5.02
N ALA A 154 5.92 -17.34 4.91
CA ALA A 154 4.98 -16.95 5.97
C ALA A 154 3.55 -16.98 5.42
N GLU A 155 2.69 -17.68 6.14
CA GLU A 155 1.24 -17.73 5.89
C GLU A 155 0.53 -16.96 7.01
N LEU A 156 -0.17 -15.88 6.67
CA LEU A 156 -0.91 -15.04 7.60
C LEU A 156 -2.39 -15.01 7.21
N CYS A 157 -3.27 -15.02 8.20
CA CYS A 157 -4.72 -14.97 8.04
C CYS A 157 -5.27 -13.79 8.84
N TYR A 158 -5.81 -12.80 8.12
CA TYR A 158 -6.46 -11.63 8.68
C TYR A 158 -7.96 -11.91 8.82
N THR A 159 -8.50 -11.78 10.03
CA THR A 159 -9.93 -12.02 10.29
C THR A 159 -10.58 -10.83 11.00
N SER A 160 -11.82 -10.56 10.62
CA SER A 160 -12.72 -9.64 11.31
C SER A 160 -13.94 -10.43 11.76
N HIS A 161 -14.03 -10.71 13.06
CA HIS A 161 -15.20 -11.33 13.67
C HIS A 161 -16.10 -10.23 14.26
N THR A 162 -17.30 -10.08 13.72
CA THR A 162 -18.34 -9.17 14.22
C THR A 162 -19.66 -9.87 14.53
N LEU A 163 -19.67 -11.21 14.63
CA LEU A 163 -20.91 -11.96 14.83
C LEU A 163 -20.98 -12.57 16.23
N PHE A 164 -22.02 -12.15 16.96
CA PHE A 164 -22.54 -12.67 18.23
C PHE A 164 -21.68 -12.49 19.49
N GLY A 165 -21.93 -11.39 20.21
CA GLY A 165 -22.08 -11.37 21.68
C GLY A 165 -20.88 -11.66 22.58
N PHE A 166 -19.76 -12.14 22.07
CA PHE A 166 -18.56 -12.43 22.86
C PHE A 166 -17.41 -11.50 22.45
N ARG A 167 -16.51 -11.22 23.39
CA ARG A 167 -15.25 -10.44 23.22
C ARG A 167 -14.29 -11.13 22.23
N ALA A 168 -14.73 -11.37 21.00
CA ALA A 168 -13.87 -11.83 19.93
C ALA A 168 -12.92 -10.69 19.56
N SER A 169 -11.64 -11.03 19.44
CA SER A 169 -10.60 -10.12 19.02
C SER A 169 -10.91 -9.58 17.62
N ARG A 170 -11.39 -8.33 17.53
CA ARG A 170 -11.58 -7.62 16.25
C ARG A 170 -10.21 -7.45 15.61
N LYS A 171 -10.09 -7.61 14.28
CA LYS A 171 -8.82 -7.41 13.55
C LYS A 171 -7.70 -8.38 13.98
N SER A 172 -8.08 -9.62 14.20
CA SER A 172 -7.17 -10.70 14.55
C SER A 172 -6.26 -11.03 13.36
N ILE A 173 -5.02 -11.39 13.67
CA ILE A 173 -4.08 -12.00 12.74
C ILE A 173 -3.53 -13.29 13.36
N LYS A 174 -3.52 -14.36 12.57
CA LYS A 174 -2.90 -15.63 12.91
C LYS A 174 -2.05 -16.12 11.76
N GLY A 175 -1.01 -16.88 12.03
CA GLY A 175 -0.17 -17.38 10.97
C GLY A 175 0.99 -18.24 11.45
N LYS A 176 1.88 -18.55 10.51
CA LYS A 176 3.08 -19.34 10.74
C LYS A 176 4.18 -18.92 9.78
N ILE A 177 5.42 -19.04 10.24
CA ILE A 177 6.63 -18.98 9.40
C ILE A 177 7.14 -20.41 9.26
N ILE A 178 7.43 -20.83 8.04
CA ILE A 178 7.71 -22.21 7.65
C ILE A 178 9.02 -22.21 6.86
N ASP A 179 9.84 -23.23 7.10
CA ASP A 179 10.87 -23.65 6.17
C ASP A 179 10.23 -24.62 5.15
N SER A 180 10.09 -24.18 3.91
CA SER A 180 9.43 -24.94 2.84
C SER A 180 10.18 -26.22 2.45
N ILE A 181 11.49 -26.33 2.75
CA ILE A 181 12.28 -27.53 2.45
C ILE A 181 11.96 -28.60 3.48
N SER A 182 12.06 -28.26 4.77
CA SER A 182 11.83 -29.22 5.86
C SER A 182 10.35 -29.36 6.21
N THR A 183 9.48 -28.48 5.71
CA THR A 183 8.06 -28.32 6.09
C THR A 183 7.87 -27.98 7.58
N LYS A 184 8.94 -27.60 8.26
CA LYS A 184 8.94 -27.30 9.69
C LYS A 184 8.37 -25.91 9.92
N ILE A 185 7.40 -25.82 10.83
CA ILE A 185 6.93 -24.53 11.36
C ILE A 185 8.02 -24.00 12.29
N LEU A 186 8.62 -22.86 11.93
CA LEU A 186 9.65 -22.18 12.71
C LEU A 186 9.03 -21.26 13.77
N TYR A 187 7.97 -20.53 13.40
CA TYR A 187 7.29 -19.60 14.30
C TYR A 187 5.77 -19.66 14.12
N GLU A 188 5.04 -19.50 15.22
CA GLU A 188 3.60 -19.26 15.23
C GLU A 188 3.32 -17.76 15.44
N ILE A 189 2.53 -17.16 14.55
CA ILE A 189 2.17 -15.73 14.60
C ILE A 189 0.77 -15.58 15.16
N ASN A 190 0.60 -14.73 16.17
CA ASN A 190 -0.70 -14.45 16.80
C ASN A 190 -0.80 -13.01 17.28
N GLY A 191 -1.98 -12.43 17.15
CA GLY A 191 -2.32 -11.16 17.78
C GLY A 191 -3.35 -10.36 17.00
N ASN A 192 -3.15 -9.05 16.98
CA ASN A 192 -4.04 -8.06 16.41
C ASN A 192 -3.23 -7.08 15.56
N TRP A 193 -3.54 -6.99 14.27
CA TRP A 193 -2.75 -6.17 13.33
C TRP A 193 -2.87 -4.66 13.60
N ASP A 194 -3.86 -4.23 14.39
CA ASP A 194 -4.02 -2.85 14.83
C ASP A 194 -3.56 -2.59 16.28
N SER A 195 -2.96 -3.59 16.94
CA SER A 195 -2.31 -3.43 18.25
C SER A 195 -1.02 -4.25 18.30
N ILE A 196 -0.99 -5.39 18.99
CA ILE A 196 0.22 -6.17 19.22
C ILE A 196 0.16 -7.48 18.44
N VAL A 197 1.25 -7.81 17.75
CA VAL A 197 1.46 -9.12 17.12
C VAL A 197 2.73 -9.75 17.70
N THR A 198 2.60 -11.03 18.04
CA THR A 198 3.67 -11.85 18.64
C THR A 198 4.07 -12.98 17.71
N ALA A 199 5.32 -13.39 17.81
CA ALA A 199 5.85 -14.61 17.22
C ALA A 199 6.35 -15.53 18.33
N LYS A 200 5.90 -16.78 18.30
CA LYS A 200 6.35 -17.85 19.20
C LYS A 200 7.29 -18.78 18.46
N ASP A 201 8.52 -18.96 18.91
CA ASP A 201 9.46 -19.94 18.37
C ASP A 201 9.00 -21.35 18.77
N THR A 202 8.89 -22.24 17.79
CA THR A 202 8.39 -23.60 18.02
C THR A 202 9.42 -24.54 18.65
N ASN A 203 10.72 -24.19 18.60
CA ASN A 203 11.79 -25.01 19.14
C ASN A 203 11.91 -24.88 20.66
N ASN A 204 11.82 -23.64 21.17
CA ASN A 204 12.04 -23.34 22.59
C ASN A 204 10.79 -22.77 23.29
N GLY A 205 9.74 -22.44 22.54
CA GLY A 205 8.48 -21.89 23.07
C GLY A 205 8.54 -20.40 23.44
N GLU A 206 9.65 -19.71 23.19
CA GLU A 206 9.83 -18.29 23.48
C GLU A 206 8.87 -17.44 22.66
N VAL A 207 8.24 -16.46 23.31
CA VAL A 207 7.30 -15.53 22.68
C VAL A 207 7.88 -14.14 22.68
N ARG A 208 7.96 -13.52 21.50
CA ARG A 208 8.41 -12.13 21.34
C ARG A 208 7.36 -11.29 20.63
N VAL A 209 7.28 -10.01 20.98
CA VAL A 209 6.52 -9.01 20.22
C VAL A 209 7.30 -8.72 18.94
N ILE A 210 6.66 -8.91 17.78
CA ILE A 210 7.26 -8.60 16.48
C ILE A 210 6.73 -7.29 15.89
N TYR A 211 5.56 -6.85 16.33
CA TYR A 211 4.94 -5.62 15.87
C TYR A 211 4.06 -5.02 16.97
N ASP A 212 4.22 -3.71 17.19
CA ASP A 212 3.36 -2.88 18.03
C ASP A 212 2.86 -1.69 17.19
N ALA A 213 1.56 -1.69 16.89
CA ALA A 213 0.91 -0.65 16.11
C ALA A 213 1.08 0.74 16.74
N LYS A 214 1.08 0.84 18.06
CA LYS A 214 1.24 2.13 18.76
C LYS A 214 2.63 2.70 18.50
N GLU A 215 3.67 1.89 18.62
CA GLU A 215 5.05 2.32 18.35
C GLU A 215 5.20 2.78 16.89
N VAL A 216 4.69 1.98 15.96
CA VAL A 216 4.80 2.25 14.51
C VAL A 216 4.00 3.48 14.09
N ILE A 217 2.81 3.67 14.65
CA ILE A 217 1.90 4.78 14.32
C ILE A 217 2.30 6.07 15.03
N SER A 218 2.82 5.99 16.25
CA SER A 218 3.17 7.19 17.04
C SER A 218 4.31 8.01 16.42
N GLY A 219 5.19 7.38 15.64
CA GLY A 219 6.28 8.03 14.91
C GLY A 219 5.92 8.53 13.51
N LEU A 220 4.64 8.48 13.12
CA LEU A 220 4.23 8.94 11.78
C LEU A 220 4.36 10.44 11.66
N GLN A 221 5.09 10.86 10.63
CA GLN A 221 5.25 12.26 10.30
C GLN A 221 4.56 12.57 8.99
N THR A 222 3.82 13.68 8.97
CA THR A 222 3.26 14.20 7.74
C THR A 222 4.40 14.75 6.87
N PRO A 223 4.55 14.26 5.62
CA PRO A 223 5.53 14.82 4.71
C PRO A 223 5.28 16.31 4.47
N VAL A 224 6.34 17.08 4.36
CA VAL A 224 6.29 18.52 4.09
C VAL A 224 7.00 18.84 2.79
N VAL A 225 6.48 19.84 2.07
CA VAL A 225 7.15 20.37 0.88
C VAL A 225 8.36 21.20 1.33
N LYS A 226 9.56 20.77 0.93
CA LYS A 226 10.82 21.50 1.18
C LYS A 226 11.15 22.49 0.07
N ASP A 227 10.81 22.14 -1.15
CA ASP A 227 11.02 22.95 -2.34
C ASP A 227 9.78 22.87 -3.23
N SER A 228 8.96 23.92 -3.20
CA SER A 228 7.71 23.96 -3.96
C SER A 228 7.93 24.08 -5.47
N GLU A 229 9.05 24.67 -5.92
CA GLU A 229 9.33 24.85 -7.35
C GLU A 229 9.70 23.52 -8.02
N CYS A 230 10.25 22.59 -7.25
CA CYS A 230 10.62 21.26 -7.72
C CYS A 230 9.47 20.22 -7.65
N VAL A 231 8.32 20.54 -7.04
CA VAL A 231 7.17 19.61 -6.99
C VAL A 231 6.54 19.49 -8.38
N TRP A 232 6.38 18.27 -8.88
CA TRP A 232 5.79 18.03 -10.18
C TRP A 232 4.31 18.42 -10.23
N GLY A 233 3.86 18.96 -11.36
CA GLY A 233 2.43 19.23 -11.58
C GLY A 233 1.56 17.97 -11.58
N SER A 234 2.16 16.77 -11.77
CA SER A 234 1.47 15.48 -11.63
C SER A 234 1.35 14.99 -10.19
N GLU A 235 1.99 15.64 -9.23
CA GLU A 235 1.97 15.21 -7.84
C GLU A 235 0.56 15.27 -7.25
N SER A 236 0.17 14.22 -6.52
CA SER A 236 -1.14 14.05 -5.91
C SER A 236 -1.56 15.27 -5.08
N ALA A 237 -0.63 15.84 -4.31
CA ALA A 237 -0.89 17.03 -3.50
C ALA A 237 -1.19 18.29 -4.34
N VAL A 238 -0.64 18.37 -5.56
CA VAL A 238 -0.89 19.46 -6.50
C VAL A 238 -2.20 19.22 -7.26
N VAL A 239 -2.38 18.03 -7.84
CA VAL A 239 -3.58 17.63 -8.60
C VAL A 239 -4.86 17.81 -7.79
N TRP A 240 -4.82 17.44 -6.51
CA TRP A 240 -5.98 17.47 -5.63
C TRP A 240 -5.97 18.64 -4.63
N SER A 241 -5.14 19.66 -4.85
CA SER A 241 -4.93 20.79 -3.93
C SER A 241 -6.25 21.53 -3.62
N GLU A 242 -6.94 22.03 -4.65
CA GLU A 242 -8.21 22.77 -4.50
C GLU A 242 -9.31 21.94 -3.83
N VAL A 243 -9.43 20.66 -4.21
CA VAL A 243 -10.40 19.74 -3.60
C VAL A 243 -10.10 19.55 -2.11
N SER A 244 -8.82 19.35 -1.78
CA SER A 244 -8.38 19.10 -0.42
C SER A 244 -8.54 20.34 0.45
N GLU A 245 -8.19 21.53 -0.05
CA GLU A 245 -8.40 22.80 0.64
C GLU A 245 -9.89 23.03 0.94
N ALA A 246 -10.76 22.87 -0.05
CA ALA A 246 -12.20 23.01 0.12
C ALA A 246 -12.77 22.02 1.15
N ILE A 247 -12.34 20.75 1.13
CA ILE A 247 -12.74 19.75 2.14
C ILE A 247 -12.27 20.16 3.53
N MET A 248 -11.01 20.60 3.68
CA MET A 248 -10.47 21.04 4.97
C MET A 248 -11.22 22.26 5.53
N ASN A 249 -11.65 23.17 4.66
CA ASN A 249 -12.46 24.35 5.00
C ASN A 249 -13.97 24.04 5.12
N LYS A 250 -14.40 22.80 4.89
CA LYS A 250 -15.81 22.35 4.90
C LYS A 250 -16.68 23.03 3.83
N GLU A 251 -16.07 23.47 2.72
CA GLU A 251 -16.71 24.09 1.56
C GLU A 251 -17.14 22.99 0.55
N TRP A 252 -18.19 22.24 0.86
CA TRP A 252 -18.57 21.02 0.11
C TRP A 252 -18.95 21.24 -1.36
N GLU A 253 -19.62 22.35 -1.67
CA GLU A 253 -19.98 22.70 -3.05
C GLU A 253 -18.73 22.97 -3.88
N LYS A 254 -17.82 23.80 -3.36
CA LYS A 254 -16.52 24.10 -3.98
C LYS A 254 -15.66 22.84 -4.14
N ALA A 255 -15.64 21.95 -3.14
CA ALA A 255 -14.93 20.67 -3.26
C ALA A 255 -15.50 19.80 -4.39
N THR A 256 -16.82 19.81 -4.57
CA THR A 256 -17.50 19.06 -5.64
C THR A 256 -17.17 19.64 -7.01
N GLU A 257 -17.18 20.97 -7.15
CA GLU A 257 -16.82 21.66 -8.39
C GLU A 257 -15.35 21.46 -8.77
N ALA A 258 -14.44 21.63 -7.82
CA ALA A 258 -13.00 21.39 -8.03
C ALA A 258 -12.73 19.93 -8.43
N LYS A 259 -13.38 18.96 -7.76
CA LYS A 259 -13.27 17.54 -8.12
C LYS A 259 -13.77 17.27 -9.54
N LYS A 260 -14.89 17.87 -9.92
CA LYS A 260 -15.46 17.76 -11.26
C LYS A 260 -14.51 18.32 -12.32
N SER A 261 -13.89 19.47 -12.06
CA SER A 261 -12.90 20.10 -12.95
C SER A 261 -11.72 19.16 -13.25
N VAL A 262 -11.13 18.55 -12.22
CA VAL A 262 -10.03 17.57 -12.37
C VAL A 262 -10.46 16.38 -13.24
N GLU A 263 -11.64 15.80 -12.96
CA GLU A 263 -12.15 14.65 -13.70
C GLU A 263 -12.51 14.97 -15.16
N GLU A 264 -13.12 16.12 -15.42
CA GLU A 264 -13.46 16.57 -16.77
C GLU A 264 -12.21 16.82 -17.60
N ARG A 265 -11.18 17.43 -17.01
CA ARG A 265 -9.89 17.61 -17.67
C ARG A 265 -9.24 16.27 -18.02
N GLN A 266 -9.32 15.28 -17.13
CA GLN A 266 -8.83 13.93 -17.42
C GLN A 266 -9.60 13.30 -18.61
N ARG A 267 -10.93 13.45 -18.66
CA ARG A 267 -11.77 12.94 -19.76
C ARG A 267 -11.44 13.60 -21.09
N GLU A 268 -11.16 14.91 -21.09
CA GLU A 268 -10.70 15.64 -22.28
C GLU A 268 -9.37 15.12 -22.79
N LEU A 269 -8.35 15.05 -21.92
CA LEU A 269 -7.02 14.55 -22.29
C LEU A 269 -7.08 13.11 -22.83
N SER A 270 -7.98 12.28 -22.27
CA SER A 270 -8.20 10.93 -22.79
C SER A 270 -8.82 10.94 -24.18
N ARG A 271 -9.80 11.81 -24.45
CA ARG A 271 -10.41 11.95 -25.79
C ARG A 271 -9.40 12.45 -26.81
N GLU A 272 -8.60 13.47 -26.46
CA GLU A 272 -7.55 14.00 -27.32
C GLU A 272 -6.54 12.92 -27.73
N ARG A 273 -6.07 12.10 -26.77
CA ARG A 273 -5.16 10.97 -27.04
C ARG A 273 -5.77 9.96 -28.00
N ILE A 274 -7.03 9.58 -27.79
CA ILE A 274 -7.76 8.65 -28.67
C ILE A 274 -7.88 9.24 -30.09
N THR A 275 -8.26 10.51 -30.22
CA THR A 275 -8.39 11.19 -31.51
C THR A 275 -7.07 11.25 -32.27
N LYS A 276 -5.94 11.41 -31.56
CA LYS A 276 -4.59 11.41 -32.16
C LYS A 276 -4.03 10.01 -32.41
N GLY A 277 -4.68 8.95 -31.94
CA GLY A 277 -4.15 7.59 -31.98
C GLY A 277 -2.92 7.39 -31.09
N GLU A 278 -2.76 8.21 -30.04
CA GLU A 278 -1.63 8.16 -29.12
C GLU A 278 -1.87 7.11 -28.03
N THR A 279 -0.92 6.19 -27.86
CA THR A 279 -0.90 5.26 -26.74
C THR A 279 -0.31 5.94 -25.51
N TRP A 280 -0.98 5.82 -24.37
CA TRP A 280 -0.43 6.29 -23.09
C TRP A 280 0.78 5.44 -22.69
N LEU A 281 1.88 6.11 -22.36
CA LEU A 281 3.07 5.49 -21.77
C LEU A 281 3.33 6.15 -20.41
N PRO A 282 3.42 5.36 -19.32
CA PRO A 282 3.80 5.91 -18.03
C PRO A 282 5.20 6.52 -18.07
N LYS A 283 5.43 7.53 -17.26
CA LYS A 283 6.69 8.29 -17.25
C LYS A 283 7.81 7.60 -16.50
N HIS A 284 7.47 6.84 -15.46
CA HIS A 284 8.45 6.27 -14.52
C HIS A 284 8.51 4.74 -14.55
N PHE A 285 7.54 4.10 -15.21
CA PHE A 285 7.40 2.66 -15.28
C PHE A 285 7.17 2.18 -16.71
N THR A 286 7.73 1.02 -17.03
CA THR A 286 7.28 0.22 -18.18
C THR A 286 6.15 -0.70 -17.73
N LEU A 287 5.17 -0.90 -18.60
CA LEU A 287 3.94 -1.62 -18.30
C LEU A 287 3.81 -2.81 -19.25
N SER A 288 3.54 -4.00 -18.70
CA SER A 288 3.14 -5.16 -19.48
C SER A 288 1.90 -5.80 -18.87
N HIS A 289 1.08 -6.42 -19.73
CA HIS A 289 -0.14 -7.10 -19.32
C HIS A 289 -0.26 -8.44 -20.04
N SER A 290 -0.47 -9.51 -19.29
CA SER A 290 -0.75 -10.84 -19.83
C SER A 290 -2.04 -11.41 -19.24
N LYS A 291 -2.71 -12.31 -19.98
CA LYS A 291 -3.95 -12.94 -19.51
C LYS A 291 -3.73 -13.81 -18.26
N GLU A 292 -2.61 -14.52 -18.19
CA GLU A 292 -2.30 -15.38 -17.03
C GLU A 292 -1.65 -14.61 -15.86
N GLY A 293 -0.83 -13.60 -16.14
CA GLY A 293 -0.02 -12.89 -15.14
C GLY A 293 -0.55 -11.52 -14.72
N GLY A 294 -1.63 -11.03 -15.34
CA GLY A 294 -2.18 -9.71 -15.05
C GLY A 294 -1.23 -8.57 -15.42
N TRP A 295 -1.30 -7.46 -14.67
CA TRP A 295 -0.46 -6.29 -14.87
C TRP A 295 0.90 -6.44 -14.17
N ASN A 296 1.97 -6.12 -14.90
CA ASN A 296 3.32 -6.02 -14.37
C ASN A 296 3.88 -4.64 -14.68
N CYS A 297 4.51 -4.04 -13.68
CA CYS A 297 5.08 -2.70 -13.75
C CYS A 297 6.56 -2.80 -13.39
N PHE A 298 7.45 -2.29 -14.24
CA PHE A 298 8.89 -2.30 -13.97
C PHE A 298 9.40 -0.86 -13.93
N PRO A 299 10.11 -0.44 -12.87
CA PRO A 299 10.73 0.88 -12.82
C PRO A 299 11.66 1.09 -14.02
N ILE A 300 11.63 2.30 -14.61
CA ILE A 300 12.57 2.68 -15.69
C ILE A 300 13.96 2.95 -15.11
N GLN A 301 14.02 3.49 -13.89
CA GLN A 301 15.25 3.81 -13.18
C GLN A 301 15.52 2.74 -12.12
N ASN A 302 16.80 2.40 -11.91
CA ASN A 302 17.23 1.46 -10.88
C ASN A 302 17.05 2.01 -9.46
N TRP A 303 16.99 3.33 -9.31
CA TRP A 303 16.88 4.02 -8.01
C TRP A 303 15.83 5.11 -8.09
N VAL A 304 15.12 5.35 -6.98
CA VAL A 304 14.21 6.47 -6.85
C VAL A 304 14.99 7.70 -6.39
N PRO A 305 14.98 8.81 -7.16
CA PRO A 305 15.71 10.01 -6.78
C PRO A 305 15.10 10.67 -5.53
N PRO A 306 15.83 11.56 -4.83
CA PRO A 306 15.29 12.37 -3.75
C PRO A 306 14.10 13.21 -4.20
N SER A 307 13.12 13.37 -3.31
CA SER A 307 11.91 14.16 -3.52
C SER A 307 12.00 15.54 -2.87
N PRO A 308 11.36 16.57 -3.48
CA PRO A 308 11.10 17.84 -2.81
C PRO A 308 10.11 17.72 -1.63
N ILE A 309 9.38 16.61 -1.51
CA ILE A 309 8.47 16.33 -0.38
C ILE A 309 9.16 15.36 0.57
N GLN A 310 9.34 15.79 1.83
CA GLN A 310 10.16 15.05 2.80
C GLN A 310 9.47 14.86 4.15
N THR A 311 9.63 13.70 4.78
CA THR A 311 9.37 13.55 6.22
C THR A 311 10.55 14.10 7.03
N LEU A 312 10.31 14.63 8.23
CA LEU A 312 11.38 15.18 9.10
C LEU A 312 12.13 14.08 9.87
#